data_AF-A0A8H7AIP2-F1
#
_entry.id   AF-A0A8H7AIP2-F1
#
_cell.length_a   1.000
_cell.length_b   1.000
_cell.length_c   1.000
_cell.angle_alpha   90.00
_cell.angle_beta   90.00
_cell.angle_gamma   90.00
#
_symmetry.space_group_name_H-M   'P 1'
#
loop_
_entity.id
_entity.type
_entity.pdbx_description
1 polymer ?
#
loop_
_entity_poly.entity_id
_entity_poly.type
_entity_poly.pdbx_seq_one_letter_code
_entity_poly.pdbx_strand_id
1 'polypeptide(L)'
;MEVSLLDKVPGSNLYIGGFLSLRRPKALAKCKITHIISVLDWKFADDSPLIRGYQHFHIPIEDNDDANLIEWFPKSNAFIERGLNYWQHGIQDPGANASEDGDAGRSSGVLVHCAMGKSRSATIVIAYLLWKSHRRNPSASSAPTLNTIPPPKLT
;
A
#
# COMPACT_ATOMS: atom_id res chain seq x y z
N MET A 1 -8.21 21.55 13.52
CA MET A 1 -8.35 20.30 12.74
C MET A 1 -6.99 19.66 12.66
N GLU A 2 -6.77 18.57 13.40
CA GLU A 2 -5.53 17.80 13.28
C GLU A 2 -5.61 17.06 11.93
N VAL A 3 -4.87 17.53 10.92
CA VAL A 3 -4.81 16.83 9.64
C VAL A 3 -4.07 15.53 9.90
N SER A 4 -4.79 14.40 9.86
CA SER A 4 -4.17 13.09 9.93
C SER A 4 -3.18 12.99 8.77
N LEU A 5 -1.89 12.81 9.07
CA LEU A 5 -0.87 12.64 8.04
C LEU A 5 -0.79 11.18 7.56
N LEU A 6 -1.50 10.26 8.21
CA LEU A 6 -1.61 8.86 7.81
C LEU A 6 -3.08 8.45 7.85
N ASP A 7 -3.63 8.08 6.71
CA ASP A 7 -5.01 7.64 6.59
C ASP A 7 -5.06 6.12 6.50
N LYS A 8 -5.78 5.48 7.44
CA LYS A 8 -5.90 4.02 7.49
C LYS A 8 -6.97 3.56 6.50
N VAL A 9 -6.63 2.58 5.67
CA VAL A 9 -7.58 1.87 4.82
C VAL A 9 -8.44 0.95 5.69
N PRO A 10 -9.78 1.06 5.68
CA PRO A 10 -10.65 0.20 6.49
C PRO A 10 -10.40 -1.30 6.27
N GLY A 11 -10.45 -2.09 7.34
CA GLY A 11 -10.30 -3.55 7.27
C GLY A 11 -8.89 -4.06 6.99
N SER A 12 -7.85 -3.21 7.03
CA SER A 12 -6.45 -3.62 6.89
C SER A 12 -5.50 -2.69 7.63
N ASN A 13 -4.28 -3.16 7.94
CA ASN A 13 -3.19 -2.30 8.44
C ASN A 13 -2.41 -1.64 7.28
N LEU A 14 -3.15 -1.15 6.29
CA LEU A 14 -2.63 -0.41 5.14
C LEU A 14 -2.92 1.07 5.32
N TYR A 15 -1.93 1.91 5.04
CA TYR A 15 -2.01 3.35 5.26
C TYR A 15 -1.59 4.13 4.01
N ILE A 16 -2.25 5.25 3.76
CA ILE A 16 -1.88 6.24 2.74
C ILE A 16 -1.31 7.47 3.44
N GLY A 17 -0.24 8.06 2.89
CA GLY A 17 0.33 9.29 3.44
C GLY A 17 1.10 10.12 2.42
N GLY A 18 1.47 11.33 2.83
CA GLY A 18 2.41 12.19 2.11
C GLY A 18 3.85 12.02 2.59
N PHE A 19 4.77 12.80 2.04
CA PHE A 19 6.18 12.73 2.43
C PHE A 19 6.38 13.09 3.92
N LEU A 20 5.57 14.00 4.45
CA LEU A 20 5.62 14.40 5.86
C LEU A 20 5.29 13.26 6.83
N SER A 21 4.62 12.21 6.38
CA SER A 21 4.29 11.02 7.18
C SER A 21 5.56 10.30 7.65
N LEU A 22 6.64 10.32 6.85
CA LEU A 22 7.94 9.75 7.23
C LEU A 22 8.61 10.50 8.38
N ARG A 23 8.25 11.76 8.62
CA ARG A 23 8.80 12.59 9.72
C ARG A 23 8.06 12.39 11.04
N ARG A 24 7.23 11.35 11.15
CA ARG A 24 6.39 11.08 12.33
C ARG A 24 6.67 9.67 12.90
N PRO A 25 7.86 9.41 13.44
CA PRO A 25 8.25 8.07 13.92
C PRO A 25 7.30 7.52 15.00
N LYS A 26 6.78 8.38 15.88
CA LYS A 26 5.77 7.96 16.89
C LYS A 26 4.46 7.48 16.25
N ALA A 27 4.02 8.11 15.16
CA ALA A 27 2.82 7.70 14.46
C ALA A 27 3.06 6.39 13.69
N LEU A 28 4.20 6.26 13.00
CA LEU A 28 4.60 5.02 12.33
C LEU A 28 4.68 3.84 13.31
N ALA A 29 5.27 4.05 14.49
CA ALA A 29 5.34 3.04 15.54
C ALA A 29 3.96 2.67 16.08
N LYS A 30 3.08 3.64 16.34
CA LYS A 30 1.70 3.40 16.79
C LYS A 30 0.90 2.58 15.76
N CYS A 31 1.14 2.82 14.47
CA CYS A 31 0.53 2.08 13.37
C CYS A 31 1.26 0.76 13.06
N LYS A 32 2.32 0.42 13.81
CA LYS A 32 3.15 -0.77 13.63
C LYS A 32 3.66 -0.92 12.19
N ILE A 33 4.01 0.20 11.56
CA ILE A 33 4.54 0.19 10.19
C ILE A 33 5.86 -0.58 10.18
N THR A 34 5.98 -1.51 9.25
CA THR A 34 7.18 -2.33 9.02
C THR A 34 7.66 -2.23 7.56
N HIS A 35 6.75 -1.88 6.66
CA HIS A 35 6.97 -1.80 5.23
C HIS A 35 6.55 -0.42 4.72
N ILE A 36 7.39 0.17 3.87
CA ILE A 36 7.14 1.48 3.26
C ILE A 36 7.29 1.36 1.75
N ILE A 37 6.27 1.80 1.01
CA ILE A 37 6.36 2.07 -0.42
C ILE A 37 6.47 3.57 -0.63
N SER A 38 7.52 4.00 -1.31
CA SER A 38 7.71 5.39 -1.74
C SER A 38 7.50 5.51 -3.24
N VAL A 39 6.50 6.29 -3.66
CA VAL A 39 6.18 6.55 -5.06
C VAL A 39 6.58 7.98 -5.40
N LEU A 40 7.85 8.17 -5.74
CA LEU A 40 8.52 9.46 -5.87
C LEU A 40 9.66 9.33 -6.88
N ASP A 41 9.84 10.28 -7.79
CA ASP A 41 11.00 10.28 -8.72
C ASP A 41 12.36 10.50 -8.02
N TRP A 42 12.33 10.90 -6.75
CA TRP A 42 13.53 11.09 -5.94
C TRP A 42 13.89 9.86 -5.10
N LYS A 43 15.18 9.53 -5.02
CA LYS A 43 15.74 8.43 -4.23
C LYS A 43 16.20 8.90 -2.85
N PHE A 44 15.99 8.06 -1.84
CA PHE A 44 16.60 8.23 -0.53
C PHE A 44 18.07 7.83 -0.57
N ALA A 45 18.91 8.47 0.25
CA ALA A 45 20.24 7.97 0.53
C ALA A 45 20.16 6.61 1.25
N ASP A 46 21.15 5.74 1.04
CA ASP A 46 21.17 4.36 1.56
C ASP A 46 21.01 4.30 3.10
N ASP A 47 21.45 5.32 3.82
CA ASP A 47 21.40 5.42 5.28
C ASP A 47 20.30 6.37 5.80
N SER A 48 19.38 6.79 4.93
CA SER A 48 18.34 7.77 5.22
C SER A 48 17.59 7.44 6.53
N PRO A 49 17.61 8.34 7.53
CA PRO A 49 16.90 8.14 8.79
C PRO A 49 15.39 7.96 8.64
N LEU A 50 14.82 8.39 7.51
CA LEU A 50 13.37 8.34 7.24
C LEU A 50 12.87 6.92 6.92
N ILE A 51 13.73 6.06 6.37
CA ILE A 51 13.39 4.69 5.94
C ILE A 51 14.20 3.61 6.67
N ARG A 52 15.18 4.01 7.49
CA ARG A 52 15.99 3.10 8.30
C ARG A 52 15.11 2.22 9.19
N GLY A 53 15.33 0.91 9.14
CA GLY A 53 14.61 -0.07 9.95
C GLY A 53 13.28 -0.55 9.35
N TYR A 54 12.88 -0.04 8.18
CA TYR A 54 11.72 -0.52 7.44
C TYR A 54 12.16 -1.33 6.22
N GLN A 55 11.37 -2.33 5.84
CA GLN A 55 11.44 -2.87 4.49
C GLN A 55 10.96 -1.78 3.53
N HIS A 56 11.79 -1.40 2.57
CA HIS A 56 11.51 -0.26 1.70
C HIS A 56 11.42 -0.68 0.24
N PHE A 57 10.38 -0.22 -0.44
CA PHE A 57 10.20 -0.39 -1.87
C PHE A 57 9.99 0.97 -2.54
N HIS A 58 10.89 1.31 -3.46
CA HIS A 58 10.89 2.58 -4.16
C HIS A 58 10.38 2.43 -5.60
N ILE A 59 9.43 3.28 -5.98
CA ILE A 59 8.88 3.40 -7.33
C ILE A 59 9.25 4.80 -7.84
N PRO A 60 10.26 4.92 -8.73
CA PRO A 60 10.80 6.19 -9.19
C PRO A 60 9.95 6.81 -10.30
N ILE A 61 8.83 7.44 -9.93
CA ILE A 61 7.94 8.09 -10.89
C ILE A 61 7.47 9.47 -10.44
N GLU A 62 7.28 10.34 -11.42
CA GLU A 62 6.65 11.65 -11.28
C GLU A 62 5.12 11.56 -11.21
N ASP A 63 4.49 12.65 -10.80
CA ASP A 63 3.03 12.81 -10.75
C ASP A 63 2.55 13.52 -12.01
N ASN A 64 2.69 12.85 -13.15
CA ASN A 64 2.18 13.33 -14.44
C ASN A 64 1.31 12.25 -15.10
N ASP A 65 0.53 12.63 -16.09
CA ASP A 65 -0.41 11.80 -16.82
C ASP A 65 0.25 10.78 -17.77
N ASP A 66 1.52 11.02 -18.14
CA ASP A 66 2.31 10.10 -18.97
C ASP A 66 2.99 8.97 -18.16
N ALA A 67 2.98 9.04 -16.83
CA ALA A 67 3.68 8.08 -15.97
C ALA A 67 3.01 6.68 -16.01
N ASN A 68 3.77 5.66 -16.47
CA ASN A 68 3.29 4.28 -16.50
C ASN A 68 3.32 3.61 -15.11
N LEU A 69 2.25 3.79 -14.34
CA LEU A 69 2.06 3.12 -13.04
C LEU A 69 1.73 1.63 -13.14
N ILE A 70 1.17 1.19 -14.27
CA ILE A 70 0.61 -0.17 -14.44
C ILE A 70 1.70 -1.23 -14.31
N GLU A 71 2.89 -0.97 -14.85
CA GLU A 71 4.03 -1.91 -14.78
C GLU A 71 4.46 -2.22 -13.33
N TRP A 72 4.14 -1.32 -12.39
CA TRP A 72 4.52 -1.44 -10.98
C TRP A 72 3.51 -2.24 -10.16
N PHE A 73 2.25 -2.33 -10.61
CA PHE A 73 1.17 -2.95 -9.86
C PHE A 73 1.50 -4.37 -9.38
N PRO A 74 2.05 -5.29 -10.20
CA PRO A 74 2.37 -6.64 -9.72
C PRO A 74 3.36 -6.63 -8.55
N LYS A 75 4.42 -5.80 -8.63
CA LYS A 75 5.47 -5.70 -7.62
C LYS A 75 4.96 -5.02 -6.35
N SER A 76 4.21 -3.91 -6.48
CA SER A 76 3.63 -3.20 -5.35
C SER A 76 2.59 -4.04 -4.62
N ASN A 77 1.72 -4.75 -5.35
CA ASN A 77 0.70 -5.61 -4.75
C ASN A 77 1.35 -6.76 -3.96
N ALA A 78 2.37 -7.39 -4.52
CA ALA A 78 3.13 -8.42 -3.83
C ALA A 78 3.87 -7.88 -2.59
N PHE A 79 4.41 -6.65 -2.65
CA PHE A 79 5.04 -6.02 -1.51
C PHE A 79 4.05 -5.69 -0.39
N ILE A 80 2.88 -5.13 -0.73
CA ILE A 80 1.81 -4.84 0.24
C ILE A 80 1.30 -6.12 0.88
N GLU A 81 1.01 -7.16 0.09
CA GLU A 81 0.51 -8.43 0.63
C GLU A 81 1.53 -9.08 1.57
N ARG A 82 2.81 -9.12 1.19
CA ARG A 82 3.87 -9.62 2.09
C ARG A 82 3.97 -8.78 3.36
N GLY A 83 3.92 -7.46 3.23
CA GLY A 83 4.04 -6.55 4.36
C GLY A 83 2.87 -6.63 5.34
N LEU A 84 1.65 -6.89 4.88
CA LEU A 84 0.47 -7.07 5.74
C LEU A 84 0.41 -8.44 6.40
N ASN A 85 1.08 -9.44 5.85
CA ASN A 85 1.21 -10.78 6.44
C ASN A 85 2.62 -10.99 7.05
N TYR A 86 3.35 -9.90 7.29
CA TYR A 86 4.72 -9.98 7.77
C TYR A 86 4.73 -10.35 9.24
N TRP A 87 5.33 -11.50 9.55
CA TRP A 87 5.56 -11.94 10.91
C TRP A 87 7.05 -11.83 11.24
N GLN A 88 7.40 -10.98 12.19
CA GLN A 88 8.75 -10.98 12.74
C GLN A 88 8.84 -12.10 13.79
N HIS A 89 9.34 -13.27 13.38
CA HIS A 89 9.73 -14.33 14.31
C HIS A 89 10.71 -13.76 15.36
N GLY A 90 10.25 -13.52 16.59
CA GLY A 90 11.15 -13.21 17.72
C GLY A 90 10.80 -12.03 18.61
N ILE A 91 9.78 -11.22 18.30
CA ILE A 91 9.26 -10.23 19.27
C ILE A 91 8.10 -10.88 20.04
N GLN A 92 8.41 -11.52 21.18
CA GLN A 92 7.38 -11.82 22.18
C GLN A 92 6.92 -10.50 22.76
N ASP A 93 5.69 -10.09 22.47
CA ASP A 93 5.05 -8.97 23.16
C ASP A 93 4.59 -9.50 24.54
N PRO A 94 5.22 -9.11 25.66
CA PRO A 94 4.92 -9.68 26.98
C PRO A 94 3.51 -9.36 27.48
N GLY A 95 2.78 -8.46 26.79
CA GLY A 95 1.41 -8.05 27.09
C GLY A 95 0.36 -8.59 26.14
N ALA A 96 0.71 -9.47 25.19
CA ALA A 96 -0.26 -10.13 24.31
C ALA A 96 -1.02 -11.23 25.07
N ASN A 97 -1.89 -10.81 25.98
CA ASN A 97 -2.99 -11.66 26.43
C ASN A 97 -3.83 -11.96 25.18
N ALA A 98 -3.87 -13.23 24.79
CA ALA A 98 -4.66 -13.70 23.66
C ALA A 98 -6.09 -13.18 23.83
N SER A 99 -6.46 -12.17 23.04
CA SER A 99 -7.85 -11.72 22.96
C SER A 99 -8.67 -12.86 22.36
N GLU A 100 -9.86 -13.10 22.90
CA GLU A 100 -10.79 -14.15 22.46
C GLU A 100 -11.19 -14.04 20.97
N ASP A 101 -10.88 -12.90 20.31
CA ASP A 101 -11.06 -12.65 18.87
C ASP A 101 -9.84 -12.97 17.97
N GLY A 102 -8.79 -13.63 18.47
CA GLY A 102 -7.86 -14.41 17.64
C GLY A 102 -6.80 -13.70 16.78
N ASP A 103 -6.54 -12.40 16.91
CA ASP A 103 -5.44 -11.70 16.18
C ASP A 103 -4.65 -10.66 17.02
N ALA A 104 -4.63 -10.80 18.34
CA ALA A 104 -3.84 -9.94 19.21
C ALA A 104 -2.39 -10.44 19.31
N GLY A 105 -1.56 -10.10 18.33
CA GLY A 105 -0.11 -10.27 18.44
C GLY A 105 0.68 -10.22 17.13
N ARG A 106 0.03 -10.42 15.98
CA ARG A 106 0.69 -10.57 14.67
C ARG A 106 0.47 -9.40 13.70
N SER A 107 0.44 -8.18 14.20
CA SER A 107 0.07 -7.03 13.37
C SER A 107 1.30 -6.32 12.79
N SER A 108 1.50 -6.41 11.48
CA SER A 108 2.40 -5.56 10.70
C SER A 108 1.62 -4.56 9.85
N GLY A 109 2.17 -3.35 9.70
CA GLY A 109 1.57 -2.27 8.91
C GLY A 109 2.38 -1.92 7.67
N VAL A 110 1.68 -1.49 6.62
CA VAL A 110 2.27 -0.99 5.37
C VAL A 110 1.86 0.46 5.16
N LEU A 111 2.84 1.33 4.94
CA LEU A 111 2.61 2.70 4.48
C LEU A 111 2.92 2.81 2.99
N VAL A 112 1.97 3.33 2.21
CA VAL A 112 2.20 3.75 0.82
C VAL A 112 2.14 5.26 0.78
N HIS A 113 3.22 5.90 0.37
CA HIS A 113 3.28 7.36 0.32
C HIS A 113 3.83 7.88 -1.00
N CYS A 114 3.43 9.11 -1.33
CA CYS A 114 4.05 9.92 -2.37
C CYS A 114 4.41 11.29 -1.78
N ALA A 115 4.38 12.37 -2.57
CA ALA A 115 4.61 13.71 -2.06
C ALA A 115 3.47 14.16 -1.13
N MET A 116 2.22 14.07 -1.60
CA MET A 116 1.04 14.61 -0.91
C MET A 116 0.08 13.55 -0.37
N GLY A 117 0.23 12.28 -0.76
CA GLY A 117 -0.71 11.22 -0.36
C GLY A 117 -2.04 11.21 -1.12
N LYS A 118 -2.08 11.77 -2.34
CA LYS A 118 -3.35 12.01 -3.07
C LYS A 118 -3.49 11.25 -4.39
N SER A 119 -2.44 11.25 -5.23
CA SER A 119 -2.46 10.67 -6.58
C SER A 119 -1.72 9.33 -6.60
N ARG A 120 -0.42 9.31 -6.90
CA ARG A 120 0.44 8.11 -6.98
C ARG A 120 0.24 7.06 -5.88
N SER A 121 0.29 7.47 -4.60
CA SER A 121 0.11 6.54 -3.48
C SER A 121 -1.31 5.96 -3.42
N ALA A 122 -2.32 6.78 -3.71
CA ALA A 122 -3.71 6.33 -3.77
C ALA A 122 -3.90 5.35 -4.92
N THR A 123 -3.31 5.61 -6.09
CA THR A 123 -3.35 4.70 -7.24
C THR A 123 -2.77 3.33 -6.91
N ILE A 124 -1.60 3.27 -6.24
CA ILE A 124 -0.99 2.01 -5.81
C ILE A 124 -1.90 1.26 -4.81
N VAL A 125 -2.49 1.97 -3.84
CA VAL A 125 -3.41 1.34 -2.88
C VAL A 125 -4.68 0.82 -3.57
N ILE A 126 -5.28 1.60 -4.47
CA ILE A 126 -6.47 1.19 -5.22
C ILE A 126 -6.15 -0.04 -6.07
N ALA A 127 -5.03 -0.05 -6.79
CA ALA A 127 -4.60 -1.19 -7.60
C ALA A 127 -4.46 -2.46 -6.76
N TYR A 128 -3.91 -2.35 -5.55
CA TYR A 128 -3.83 -3.46 -4.61
C TYR A 128 -5.20 -3.93 -4.13
N LEU A 129 -6.11 -3.01 -3.77
CA LEU A 129 -7.45 -3.37 -3.30
C LEU A 129 -8.27 -4.06 -4.38
N LEU A 130 -8.21 -3.59 -5.63
CA LEU A 130 -8.85 -4.23 -6.78
C LEU A 130 -8.27 -5.62 -7.04
N TRP A 131 -6.95 -5.76 -7.00
CA TRP A 131 -6.29 -7.06 -7.14
C TRP A 131 -6.69 -8.03 -6.02
N LYS A 132 -6.77 -7.55 -4.77
CA LYS A 132 -7.15 -8.37 -3.61
C LYS A 132 -8.61 -8.78 -3.65
N SER A 133 -9.51 -7.89 -4.04
CA SER A 133 -10.94 -8.20 -4.15
C SER A 133 -11.22 -9.24 -5.22
N HIS A 134 -10.59 -9.12 -6.39
CA HIS A 134 -10.70 -10.09 -7.48
C HIS A 134 -10.21 -11.48 -7.07
N ARG A 135 -9.15 -11.57 -6.27
CA ARG A 135 -8.65 -12.85 -5.75
C ARG A 135 -9.58 -13.48 -4.72
N ARG A 136 -10.31 -12.68 -3.95
CA ARG A 136 -11.27 -13.16 -2.95
C ARG A 136 -12.60 -13.60 -3.56
N ASN A 137 -13.01 -13.02 -4.69
CA ASN A 137 -14.24 -13.37 -5.39
C ASN A 137 -13.96 -13.70 -6.87
N PRO A 138 -13.41 -14.88 -7.18
CA PRO A 138 -13.10 -15.27 -8.55
C PRO A 138 -14.34 -15.36 -9.44
N SER A 139 -15.52 -15.64 -8.87
CA SER A 139 -16.79 -15.76 -9.58
C SER A 139 -17.36 -14.45 -10.14
N ALA A 140 -16.89 -13.30 -9.64
CA ALA A 140 -17.30 -11.98 -10.17
C ALA A 140 -16.53 -11.56 -11.44
N SER A 141 -15.59 -12.40 -11.89
CA SER A 141 -14.66 -12.08 -12.99
C SER A 141 -15.07 -12.68 -14.35
N SER A 142 -16.32 -13.08 -14.53
CA SER A 142 -16.87 -13.22 -15.88
C SER A 142 -16.83 -11.84 -16.52
N ALA A 143 -15.75 -11.55 -17.25
CA ALA A 143 -15.64 -10.35 -18.07
C ALA A 143 -16.96 -10.22 -18.84
N PRO A 144 -17.59 -9.03 -18.91
CA PRO A 144 -18.61 -8.84 -19.92
C PRO A 144 -17.91 -9.19 -21.24
N THR A 145 -18.38 -10.23 -21.91
CA THR A 145 -18.00 -10.48 -23.30
C THR A 145 -18.13 -9.14 -23.98
N LEU A 146 -17.01 -8.61 -24.49
CA LEU A 146 -17.01 -7.49 -25.39
C LEU A 146 -17.88 -7.93 -26.57
N ASN A 147 -19.18 -7.68 -26.46
CA ASN A 147 -20.09 -7.81 -27.57
C ASN A 147 -19.52 -6.85 -28.61
N THR A 148 -18.97 -7.46 -29.64
CA THR A 148 -18.36 -6.83 -30.80
C THR A 148 -19.20 -5.62 -31.19
N ILE A 149 -18.63 -4.42 -31.06
CA ILE A 149 -19.18 -3.23 -31.70
C ILE A 149 -19.19 -3.56 -33.20
N PRO A 150 -20.37 -3.65 -33.86
CA PRO A 150 -20.39 -3.89 -35.29
C PRO A 150 -19.68 -2.74 -36.00
N PRO A 151 -18.87 -3.00 -37.03
CA PRO A 151 -18.15 -1.94 -37.73
C PRO A 151 -19.15 -0.89 -38.26
N PRO A 152 -18.78 0.39 -38.28
CA PRO A 152 -19.65 1.45 -38.75
C PRO A 152 -20.04 1.16 -40.20
N LYS A 153 -21.35 1.19 -40.48
CA LYS A 153 -21.86 1.09 -41.85
C LYS A 153 -21.38 2.31 -42.62
N LEU A 154 -20.55 2.09 -43.63
CA LEU A 154 -20.21 3.10 -44.61
C LEU A 154 -21.49 3.45 -45.40
N THR A 155 -21.96 4.68 -45.26
CA THR A 155 -22.95 5.30 -46.15
C THR A 155 -22.27 6.35 -47.00
#